data_AF-A0A2E1VQZ8-F1
#
_entry.id   AF-A0A2E1VQZ8-F1
#
_cell.length_a   1.000
_cell.length_b   1.000
_cell.length_c   1.000
_cell.angle_alpha   90.00
_cell.angle_beta   90.00
_cell.angle_gamma   90.00
#
_symmetry.space_group_name_H-M   'P 1'
#
loop_
_entity.id
_entity.type
_entity.pdbx_description
1 polymer ?
#
loop_
_entity_poly.entity_id
_entity_poly.type
_entity_poly.pdbx_seq_one_letter_code
_entity_poly.pdbx_strand_id
1 'polypeptide(L)' 'MKRTSLLVAGALLASAPLSAQVKEGDTPEYSFRTPVQNGMGVKTLADLRGKPVLVEFWGIN' A
#
# COMPACT_ATOMS: atom_id res chain seq x y z
N MET A 1 -10.01 -50.38 14.23
CA MET A 1 -9.52 -50.27 12.83
C MET A 1 -10.44 -49.33 12.05
N LYS A 2 -9.91 -48.20 11.57
CA LYS A 2 -10.18 -47.57 10.26
C LYS A 2 -9.54 -46.17 10.23
N ARG A 3 -8.25 -46.23 9.93
CA ARG A 3 -7.30 -45.28 9.34
C ARG A 3 -7.79 -43.85 9.08
N THR A 4 -7.29 -42.98 9.94
CA THR A 4 -6.80 -41.63 9.67
C THR A 4 -6.23 -41.50 8.25
N SER A 5 -6.71 -40.54 7.45
CA SER A 5 -6.03 -40.09 6.24
C SER A 5 -5.95 -38.58 6.28
N LEU A 6 -4.73 -38.13 6.56
CA LEU A 6 -4.25 -36.77 6.58
C LEU A 6 -4.14 -36.29 5.12
N LEU A 7 -4.99 -35.36 4.69
CA LEU A 7 -4.76 -34.62 3.45
C LEU A 7 -3.91 -33.39 3.79
N VAL A 8 -2.60 -33.55 3.61
CA VAL A 8 -1.64 -32.44 3.53
C VAL A 8 -1.94 -31.70 2.22
N ALA A 9 -2.87 -30.75 2.27
CA ALA A 9 -3.07 -29.78 1.20
C ALA A 9 -1.99 -28.70 1.32
N GLY A 10 -0.83 -29.00 0.75
CA GLY A 10 0.34 -28.14 0.74
C GLY A 10 0.11 -26.85 -0.05
N ALA A 11 0.08 -25.73 0.68
CA ALA A 11 0.90 -24.54 0.45
C ALA A 11 0.94 -23.92 -0.96
N LEU A 12 -0.21 -23.76 -1.63
CA LEU A 12 -0.31 -22.97 -2.87
C LEU A 12 -1.15 -21.70 -2.76
N LEU A 13 -1.51 -21.27 -1.55
CA LEU A 13 -2.33 -20.07 -1.36
C LEU A 13 -1.52 -18.91 -0.80
N ALA A 14 -1.39 -17.90 -1.67
CA ALA A 14 -1.09 -16.51 -1.39
C ALA A 14 0.39 -16.16 -1.14
N SER A 15 1.16 -16.03 -2.22
CA SER A 15 2.04 -14.88 -2.35
C SER A 15 1.16 -13.62 -2.42
N ALA A 16 0.63 -13.19 -1.28
CA ALA A 16 0.12 -11.83 -1.18
C ALA A 16 1.27 -10.91 -1.59
N PRO A 17 1.05 -9.89 -2.45
CA PRO A 17 2.07 -8.88 -2.66
C PRO A 17 2.44 -8.40 -1.25
N LEU A 18 3.73 -8.47 -0.92
CA LEU A 18 4.23 -7.94 0.34
C LEU A 18 3.77 -6.49 0.37
N SER A 19 2.69 -6.19 1.09
CA SER A 19 2.10 -4.86 1.12
C SER A 19 3.23 -3.90 1.39
N ALA A 20 3.46 -2.94 0.49
CA ALA A 20 4.58 -2.02 0.62
C ALA A 20 4.53 -1.39 2.02
N GLN A 21 5.45 -1.83 2.89
CA GLN A 21 5.55 -1.33 4.25
C GLN A 21 6.45 -0.09 4.20
N VAL A 22 5.86 1.06 4.53
CA VAL A 22 6.59 2.31 4.72
C VAL A 22 7.03 2.37 6.18
N LYS A 23 8.30 2.65 6.43
CA LYS A 23 8.85 2.90 7.78
C LYS A 23 9.31 4.35 7.91
N GLU A 24 9.56 4.78 9.14
CA GLU A 24 10.13 6.10 9.41
C GLU A 24 11.48 6.28 8.68
N GLY A 25 11.66 7.46 8.08
CA GLY A 25 12.83 7.78 7.25
C GLY A 25 12.71 7.34 5.78
N ASP A 26 11.71 6.55 5.41
CA ASP A 26 11.47 6.23 4.01
C ASP A 26 10.98 7.45 3.22
N THR A 27 11.28 7.45 1.92
CA THR A 27 10.80 8.46 0.98
C THR A 27 9.88 7.78 -0.04
N PRO A 28 8.58 7.58 0.28
CA PRO A 28 7.65 6.92 -0.63
C PRO A 28 7.38 7.76 -1.88
N GLU A 29 7.12 7.08 -2.99
CA GLU A 29 6.72 7.71 -4.24
C GLU A 29 5.25 7.43 -4.53
N TYR A 30 4.53 8.45 -4.99
CA TYR A 30 3.13 8.32 -5.35
C TYR A 30 2.74 9.30 -6.46
N SER A 31 1.99 8.81 -7.45
CA SER A 31 1.35 9.62 -8.49
C SER A 31 -0.15 9.68 -8.24
N PHE A 32 -0.70 10.88 -8.13
CA PHE A 32 -2.12 11.05 -7.85
C PHE A 32 -2.94 10.60 -9.07
N ARG A 33 -3.94 9.74 -8.83
CA ARG A 33 -4.80 9.19 -9.89
C ARG A 33 -5.70 10.24 -10.51
N THR A 34 -6.06 11.25 -9.74
CA THR A 34 -6.89 12.38 -10.15
C THR A 34 -6.17 13.69 -9.79
N PRO A 35 -6.46 14.80 -10.48
CA PRO A 35 -5.93 16.10 -10.11
C PRO A 35 -6.19 16.41 -8.63
N VAL A 36 -5.15 16.84 -7.92
CA VAL A 36 -5.27 17.25 -6.52
C VAL A 36 -6.05 18.55 -6.46
N GLN A 37 -7.11 18.57 -5.65
CA GLN A 37 -7.94 19.77 -5.49
C GLN A 37 -7.12 20.89 -4.86
N ASN A 38 -7.18 22.09 -5.45
CA ASN A 38 -6.34 23.24 -5.09
C ASN A 38 -4.83 22.93 -5.09
N GLY A 39 -4.39 21.88 -5.79
CA GLY A 39 -3.00 21.42 -5.79
C GLY A 39 -2.04 22.29 -6.61
N MET A 40 -2.52 23.35 -7.28
CA MET A 40 -1.69 24.27 -8.09
C MET A 40 -0.71 23.58 -9.06
N GLY A 41 -1.16 22.50 -9.72
CA GLY A 41 -0.35 21.76 -10.68
C GLY A 41 0.44 20.58 -10.11
N VAL A 42 0.32 20.28 -8.81
CA VAL A 42 0.86 19.06 -8.18
C VAL A 42 0.25 17.80 -8.82
N LYS A 43 1.11 16.86 -9.20
CA LYS A 43 0.77 15.58 -9.82
C LYS A 43 1.37 14.38 -9.09
N THR A 44 2.45 14.60 -8.34
CA THR A 44 3.14 13.56 -7.58
C THR A 44 3.42 14.01 -6.16
N LEU A 45 3.65 13.06 -5.25
CA LEU A 45 4.12 13.36 -3.90
C LEU A 45 5.50 14.04 -3.91
N ALA A 46 6.32 13.77 -4.93
CA ALA A 46 7.64 14.38 -5.08
C ALA A 46 7.57 15.91 -5.33
N ASP A 47 6.50 16.40 -5.95
CA ASP A 47 6.29 17.83 -6.20
C ASP A 47 6.14 18.65 -4.91
N LEU A 48 5.84 17.98 -3.78
CA LEU A 48 5.65 18.60 -2.47
C LEU A 48 6.93 18.59 -1.60
N ARG A 49 8.05 18.06 -2.10
CA ARG A 49 9.32 18.02 -1.36
C ARG A 49 9.81 19.42 -0.98
N GLY A 50 10.58 19.48 0.10
CA GLY A 50 11.05 20.75 0.69
C GLY A 50 10.01 21.44 1.57
N LYS A 51 8.81 20.85 1.73
CA LYS A 51 7.77 21.29 2.65
C LYS A 51 7.38 20.14 3.58
N PRO A 52 7.01 20.38 4.84
CA PRO A 52 6.37 19.37 5.68
C PRO A 52 5.00 19.03 5.10
N VAL A 53 4.72 17.73 4.92
CA VAL A 53 3.47 17.22 4.32
C VAL A 53 2.84 16.23 5.29
N LEU A 54 1.55 16.41 5.58
CA LEU A 54 0.72 15.44 6.29
C LEU A 54 -0.03 14.58 5.26
N VAL A 55 0.08 13.26 5.38
CA VAL A 55 -0.67 12.31 4.56
C VAL A 55 -1.69 11.61 5.45
N GLU A 56 -2.96 11.74 5.09
CA GLU A 56 -4.08 11.10 5.78
C GLU A 56 -4.80 10.14 4.84
N PHE A 57 -5.07 8.92 5.32
CA PHE A 57 -5.89 7.95 4.61
C PHE A 57 -7.28 7.95 5.23
N TRP A 58 -8.30 8.21 4.41
CA TRP A 58 -9.70 8.21 4.84
C TRP A 58 -10.60 7.57 3.79
N GLY A 59 -11.79 7.16 4.21
CA GLY A 59 -12.80 6.55 3.34
C GLY A 59 -14.18 6.59 3.99
N ILE A 60 -15.20 6.68 3.15
CA ILE A 60 -16.59 6.43 3.51
C ILE A 60 -16.86 4.98 3.08
N ASN A 61 -17.03 4.07 4.03
CA ASN A 61 -17.29 2.66 3.73
C ASN A 61 -18.56 2.46 2.90
#